data_AF-F4Q3E7-F1
#
_entry.id   AF-F4Q3E7-F1
#
_cell.length_a   1.000
_cell.length_b   1.000
_cell.length_c   1.000
_cell.angle_alpha   90.00
_cell.angle_beta   90.00
_cell.angle_gamma   90.00
#
_symmetry.space_group_name_H-M   'P 1'
#
loop_
_entity.id
_entity.type
_entity.pdbx_description
1 polymer ?
#
loop_
_entity_poly.entity_id
_entity_poly.type
_entity_poly.pdbx_seq_one_letter_code
_entity_poly.pdbx_strand_id
1 'polypeptide(L)'
;MFSKLSYLLPLIALALVIAPTTAQYVPNFEVDWTEAYNNLVMSYLAYCPDAVGSQWDCPGIVCSNQLSNGFFEDPSFTYLSSNTVDNVLFYFVVQNDMKYLIFRGTDDWTNIFTDLDYKQTGFGNVSGSMVATGFFTAWETMQTEVERMVFQQGGCVQNEHCNLTVTGHSLGGAIATLASWSLQTIYPSLNISVQTFGSPMVGNLEFVDMWNAVFPVQSRRFVYYQDGIPTLYGAIKRIQDKYPYYGVNNEVYISTTEQMTSTYNPPPFTECDLSNIEDCQASVPDYWYDLIQSECLFYYHRQYFGLYTKSICTGMATPAPPLPGYCQIGFLDPQHPTLELEITSHWMAGGFNYTNVVGTITNHSPVAVHNPVFTSTPNIQPVSMWKLAPSTVNGIIHWRLAPNVGDKPVIPAGSQYIFAFTNNATTSYTFTRIK
;
A
#
# COMPACT_ATOMS: atom_id res chain seq x y z
N MET A 1 54.51 53.41 -11.11
CA MET A 1 53.77 54.09 -10.03
C MET A 1 52.27 53.93 -10.35
N PHE A 2 51.68 52.81 -9.95
CA PHE A 2 50.25 52.55 -10.11
C PHE A 2 49.72 52.13 -8.74
N SER A 3 48.94 53.02 -8.13
CA SER A 3 48.38 52.89 -6.79
C SER A 3 47.24 51.87 -6.81
N LYS A 4 47.38 50.81 -6.01
CA LYS A 4 46.31 49.87 -5.69
C LYS A 4 45.25 50.60 -4.85
N LEU A 5 44.05 50.72 -5.41
CA LEU A 5 42.85 51.11 -4.66
C LEU A 5 42.21 49.84 -4.10
N SER A 6 41.99 49.87 -2.79
CA SER A 6 41.36 48.88 -1.94
C SER A 6 39.85 48.74 -2.22
N TYR A 7 39.39 47.53 -2.53
CA TYR A 7 37.99 47.11 -2.42
C TYR A 7 37.86 46.12 -1.27
N LEU A 8 37.18 46.54 -0.20
CA LEU A 8 36.66 45.67 0.84
C LEU A 8 35.53 44.82 0.26
N LEU A 9 35.66 43.50 0.30
CA LEU A 9 34.55 42.56 0.22
C LEU A 9 33.86 42.50 1.59
N PRO A 10 32.53 42.63 1.70
CA PRO A 10 31.85 42.31 2.94
C PRO A 10 31.78 40.78 3.07
N LEU A 11 32.43 40.25 4.11
CA LEU A 11 32.16 38.92 4.65
C LEU A 11 30.70 38.86 5.08
N ILE A 12 29.83 38.29 4.25
CA ILE A 12 28.51 37.84 4.70
C ILE A 12 28.77 36.57 5.51
N ALA A 13 28.81 36.73 6.83
CA ALA A 13 28.77 35.60 7.75
C ALA A 13 27.41 34.91 7.57
N LEU A 14 27.42 33.74 6.91
CA LEU A 14 26.28 32.83 6.89
C LEU A 14 26.10 32.33 8.33
N ALA A 15 25.23 33.00 9.09
CA ALA A 15 24.80 32.50 10.38
C ALA A 15 24.00 31.22 10.12
N LEU A 16 24.65 30.06 10.28
CA LEU A 16 23.95 28.80 10.53
C LEU A 16 23.16 28.99 11.82
N VAL A 17 21.88 29.33 11.69
CA VAL A 17 20.91 29.12 12.76
C VAL A 17 20.70 27.61 12.84
N ILE A 18 21.57 26.94 13.60
CA ILE A 18 21.29 25.59 14.06
C ILE A 18 20.23 25.76 15.16
N ALA A 19 18.96 25.81 14.75
CA ALA A 19 17.88 25.61 15.68
C ALA A 19 18.00 24.16 16.19
N PRO A 20 18.04 23.92 17.51
CA PRO A 20 17.94 22.57 18.01
C PRO A 20 16.49 22.11 17.76
N THR A 21 16.24 21.44 16.64
CA THR A 21 14.95 20.79 16.39
C THR A 21 14.94 19.46 17.13
N THR A 22 14.79 19.52 18.45
CA THR A 22 13.88 18.54 19.05
C THR A 22 12.51 18.92 18.51
N ALA A 23 12.01 18.19 17.51
CA ALA A 23 10.63 18.30 17.11
C ALA A 23 9.79 18.07 18.37
N GLN A 24 9.25 19.16 18.93
CA GLN A 24 8.29 19.06 20.01
C GLN A 24 7.08 18.38 19.39
N TYR A 25 6.78 17.16 19.84
CA TYR A 25 5.46 16.56 19.69
C TYR A 25 4.42 17.61 20.10
N VAL A 26 3.66 18.11 19.14
CA VAL A 26 2.55 19.06 19.38
C VAL A 26 1.32 18.19 19.62
N PRO A 27 0.85 18.05 20.87
CA PRO A 27 -0.36 17.30 21.13
C PRO A 27 -1.54 18.12 20.60
N ASN A 28 -2.44 17.46 19.87
CA ASN A 28 -3.76 17.96 19.47
C ASN A 28 -3.83 18.88 18.23
N PHE A 29 -3.41 18.41 17.05
CA PHE A 29 -4.12 18.85 15.84
C PHE A 29 -5.29 17.90 15.63
N GLU A 30 -6.50 18.35 15.94
CA GLU A 30 -7.73 17.54 15.81
C GLU A 30 -7.87 17.05 14.36
N VAL A 31 -8.29 15.80 14.17
CA VAL A 31 -8.51 15.26 12.82
C VAL A 31 -9.67 16.00 12.16
N ASP A 32 -9.41 16.67 11.04
CA ASP A 32 -10.47 17.25 10.21
C ASP A 32 -11.09 16.13 9.38
N TRP A 33 -12.17 15.57 9.91
CA TRP A 33 -12.89 14.47 9.28
C TRP A 33 -13.62 14.87 8.00
N THR A 34 -13.97 16.15 7.84
CA THR A 34 -14.56 16.65 6.59
C THR A 34 -13.50 16.69 5.50
N GLU A 35 -12.31 17.21 5.79
CA GLU A 35 -11.18 17.17 4.85
C GLU A 35 -10.80 15.72 4.50
N ALA A 36 -10.68 14.85 5.52
CA ALA A 36 -10.38 13.43 5.32
C ALA A 36 -11.44 12.76 4.43
N TYR A 37 -12.72 12.99 4.69
CA TYR A 37 -13.81 12.44 3.88
C TYR A 37 -13.71 12.90 2.43
N ASN A 38 -13.53 14.20 2.18
CA ASN A 38 -13.42 14.74 0.84
C ASN A 38 -12.19 14.20 0.08
N ASN A 39 -11.04 14.10 0.75
CA ASN A 39 -9.83 13.52 0.18
C ASN A 39 -9.96 12.03 -0.12
N LEU A 40 -10.71 11.28 0.69
CA LEU A 40 -11.02 9.88 0.41
C LEU A 40 -11.96 9.76 -0.78
N VAL A 41 -13.05 10.54 -0.82
CA VAL A 41 -14.01 10.52 -1.94
C VAL A 41 -13.29 10.81 -3.25
N MET A 42 -12.45 11.84 -3.30
CA MET A 42 -11.61 12.13 -4.46
C MET A 42 -10.69 10.94 -4.81
N SER A 43 -10.02 10.34 -3.82
CA SER A 43 -9.17 9.16 -4.05
C SER A 43 -9.96 7.95 -4.58
N TYR A 44 -11.21 7.77 -4.15
CA TYR A 44 -12.06 6.66 -4.57
C TYR A 44 -12.67 6.89 -5.96
N LEU A 45 -13.07 8.13 -6.28
CA LEU A 45 -13.55 8.47 -7.62
C LEU A 45 -12.48 8.26 -8.69
N ALA A 46 -11.20 8.30 -8.32
CA ALA A 46 -10.09 7.96 -9.19
C ALA A 46 -10.23 6.56 -9.85
N TYR A 47 -10.93 5.63 -9.19
CA TYR A 47 -11.18 4.27 -9.70
C TYR A 47 -12.39 4.18 -10.64
N CYS A 48 -13.17 5.24 -10.77
CA CYS A 48 -14.38 5.25 -11.58
C CYS A 48 -14.07 5.68 -13.02
N PRO A 49 -14.25 4.81 -14.03
CA PRO A 49 -13.86 5.08 -15.41
C PRO A 49 -14.45 6.38 -16.00
N ASP A 50 -15.65 6.75 -15.58
CA ASP A 50 -16.38 7.91 -16.10
C ASP A 50 -16.34 9.13 -15.17
N ALA A 51 -15.83 9.00 -13.94
CA ALA A 51 -15.83 10.08 -12.94
C ALA A 51 -14.69 11.08 -13.13
N VAL A 52 -13.56 10.61 -13.66
CA VAL A 52 -12.35 11.41 -13.89
C VAL A 52 -11.80 11.07 -15.28
N GLY A 53 -12.06 11.99 -16.20
CA GLY A 53 -11.63 11.87 -17.60
C GLY A 53 -11.94 13.17 -18.34
N SER A 54 -12.96 13.16 -19.19
CA SER A 54 -13.41 14.36 -19.92
C SER A 54 -14.22 15.32 -19.05
N GLN A 55 -14.83 14.84 -17.97
CA GLN A 55 -15.65 15.61 -17.02
C GLN A 55 -15.46 15.04 -15.61
N TRP A 56 -15.78 15.84 -14.60
CA TRP A 56 -15.94 15.36 -13.22
C TRP A 56 -17.38 14.95 -12.99
N ASP A 57 -17.58 13.71 -12.58
CA ASP A 57 -18.88 13.23 -12.11
C ASP A 57 -18.72 12.54 -10.76
N CYS A 58 -19.64 12.85 -9.85
CA CYS A 58 -19.67 12.25 -8.54
C CYS A 58 -21.11 11.90 -8.17
N PRO A 59 -21.37 10.67 -7.72
CA PRO A 59 -22.71 10.30 -7.31
C PRO A 59 -23.21 11.08 -6.10
N GLY A 60 -24.43 11.61 -6.20
CA GLY A 60 -25.01 12.52 -5.21
C GLY A 60 -25.09 11.96 -3.78
N ILE A 61 -25.24 10.64 -3.58
CA ILE A 61 -25.25 10.07 -2.21
C ILE A 61 -23.90 10.21 -1.49
N VAL A 62 -22.81 10.29 -2.26
CA VAL A 62 -21.44 10.40 -1.75
C VAL A 62 -21.05 11.88 -1.65
N CYS A 63 -21.20 12.63 -2.75
CA CYS A 63 -20.78 14.03 -2.76
C CYS A 63 -21.71 14.96 -1.97
N SER A 64 -23.01 14.68 -1.95
CA SER A 64 -23.98 15.43 -1.14
C SER A 64 -24.15 14.86 0.27
N ASN A 65 -23.23 14.00 0.71
CA ASN A 65 -23.17 13.52 2.08
C ASN A 65 -22.91 14.71 3.03
N GLN A 66 -23.56 14.74 4.19
CA GLN A 66 -23.37 15.82 5.16
C GLN A 66 -21.90 16.01 5.59
N LEU A 67 -21.10 14.95 5.63
CA LEU A 67 -19.67 15.01 5.96
C LEU A 67 -18.84 15.78 4.93
N SER A 68 -19.28 15.84 3.66
CA SER A 68 -18.60 16.63 2.64
C SER A 68 -18.72 18.12 2.90
N ASN A 69 -19.71 18.53 3.70
CA ASN A 69 -20.03 19.92 4.02
C ASN A 69 -20.21 20.79 2.76
N GLY A 70 -20.80 20.21 1.69
CA GLY A 70 -21.05 20.93 0.44
C GLY A 70 -19.80 21.15 -0.42
N PHE A 71 -18.67 20.49 -0.10
CA PHE A 71 -17.39 20.69 -0.79
C PHE A 71 -17.47 20.49 -2.30
N PHE A 72 -18.24 19.50 -2.75
CA PHE A 72 -18.36 19.14 -4.17
C PHE A 72 -19.46 19.93 -4.90
N GLU A 73 -20.41 20.49 -4.16
CA GLU A 73 -21.47 21.36 -4.69
C GLU A 73 -21.08 22.85 -4.71
N ASP A 74 -19.98 23.20 -4.05
CA ASP A 74 -19.48 24.57 -4.01
C ASP A 74 -19.10 25.05 -5.42
N PRO A 75 -19.56 26.25 -5.86
CA PRO A 75 -19.22 26.78 -7.19
C PRO A 75 -17.72 26.99 -7.45
N SER A 76 -16.90 27.04 -6.40
CA SER A 76 -15.45 27.13 -6.51
C SER A 76 -14.77 25.78 -6.76
N PHE A 77 -15.47 24.66 -6.55
CA PHE A 77 -14.96 23.33 -6.85
C PHE A 77 -14.84 23.16 -8.37
N THR A 78 -13.61 22.92 -8.83
CA THR A 78 -13.28 22.80 -10.25
C THR A 78 -12.31 21.65 -10.47
N TYR A 79 -12.74 20.65 -11.22
CA TYR A 79 -11.83 19.67 -11.82
C TYR A 79 -11.10 20.31 -13.00
N LEU A 80 -9.77 20.23 -13.00
CA LEU A 80 -8.94 20.84 -14.04
C LEU A 80 -8.59 19.84 -15.14
N SER A 81 -8.00 18.71 -14.76
CA SER A 81 -7.41 17.76 -15.70
C SER A 81 -7.03 16.45 -15.00
N SER A 82 -6.87 15.41 -15.81
CA SER A 82 -6.28 14.14 -15.42
C SER A 82 -5.23 13.71 -16.44
N ASN A 83 -4.29 12.88 -16.01
CA ASN A 83 -3.36 12.19 -16.89
C ASN A 83 -3.12 10.77 -16.39
N THR A 84 -2.77 9.86 -17.30
CA THR A 84 -2.39 8.50 -16.98
C THR A 84 -1.02 8.20 -17.59
N VAL A 85 -0.08 7.83 -16.75
CA VAL A 85 1.28 7.43 -17.14
C VAL A 85 1.52 6.04 -16.56
N ASP A 86 1.94 5.08 -17.40
CA ASP A 86 2.17 3.69 -17.00
C ASP A 86 1.02 3.07 -16.18
N ASN A 87 -0.22 3.31 -16.60
CA ASN A 87 -1.46 2.88 -15.93
C ASN A 87 -1.71 3.46 -14.53
N VAL A 88 -0.95 4.48 -14.13
CA VAL A 88 -1.25 5.26 -12.93
C VAL A 88 -1.96 6.55 -13.34
N LEU A 89 -3.25 6.64 -12.98
CA LEU A 89 -4.04 7.84 -13.15
C LEU A 89 -3.74 8.81 -12.00
N PHE A 90 -3.57 10.07 -12.33
CA PHE A 90 -3.60 11.17 -11.37
C PHE A 90 -4.34 12.35 -11.96
N TYR A 91 -4.89 13.18 -11.10
CA TYR A 91 -5.69 14.31 -11.53
C TYR A 91 -5.65 15.46 -10.53
N PHE A 92 -6.13 16.62 -10.99
CA PHE A 92 -6.02 17.88 -10.26
C PHE A 92 -7.37 18.57 -10.11
N VAL A 93 -7.62 19.05 -8.90
CA VAL A 93 -8.85 19.76 -8.51
C VAL A 93 -8.47 21.05 -7.78
N VAL A 94 -9.29 22.08 -7.93
CA VAL A 94 -9.20 23.33 -7.17
C VAL A 94 -10.50 23.53 -6.42
N GLN A 95 -10.43 23.97 -5.18
CA GLN A 95 -11.59 24.41 -4.40
C GLN A 95 -11.17 25.66 -3.62
N ASN A 96 -11.84 26.78 -3.91
CA ASN A 96 -11.36 28.11 -3.51
C ASN A 96 -9.87 28.32 -3.88
N ASP A 97 -9.03 28.70 -2.90
CA ASP A 97 -7.58 28.85 -3.08
C ASP A 97 -6.79 27.55 -2.82
N MET A 98 -7.46 26.44 -2.46
CA MET A 98 -6.84 25.15 -2.19
C MET A 98 -6.74 24.31 -3.46
N LYS A 99 -5.59 23.65 -3.63
CA LYS A 99 -5.30 22.78 -4.77
C LYS A 99 -5.19 21.35 -4.27
N TYR A 100 -5.66 20.41 -5.07
CA TYR A 100 -5.66 18.99 -4.72
C TYR A 100 -5.02 18.20 -5.85
N LEU A 101 -3.99 17.43 -5.52
CA LEU A 101 -3.35 16.46 -6.41
C LEU A 101 -3.67 15.06 -5.91
N ILE A 102 -4.34 14.27 -6.76
CA ILE A 102 -4.88 12.98 -6.38
C ILE A 102 -4.25 11.89 -7.24
N PHE A 103 -3.72 10.85 -6.58
CA PHE A 103 -3.17 9.67 -7.24
C PHE A 103 -4.09 8.47 -7.05
N ARG A 104 -4.46 7.81 -8.15
CA ARG A 104 -5.19 6.55 -8.12
C ARG A 104 -4.26 5.42 -7.69
N GLY A 105 -4.78 4.47 -6.91
CA GLY A 105 -4.11 3.18 -6.75
C GLY A 105 -4.31 2.26 -7.97
N THR A 106 -4.08 0.96 -7.78
CA THR A 106 -4.39 -0.05 -8.81
C THR A 106 -5.76 -0.68 -8.56
N ASP A 107 -6.45 -1.10 -9.61
CA ASP A 107 -7.62 -1.98 -9.51
C ASP A 107 -7.27 -3.46 -9.73
N ASP A 108 -6.08 -3.72 -10.29
CA ASP A 108 -5.56 -5.07 -10.55
C ASP A 108 -4.57 -5.45 -9.45
N TRP A 109 -5.12 -6.09 -8.44
CA TRP A 109 -4.44 -6.41 -7.20
C TRP A 109 -3.66 -7.73 -7.26
N THR A 110 -3.96 -8.58 -8.24
CA THR A 110 -3.10 -9.73 -8.55
C THR A 110 -1.75 -9.25 -9.07
N ASN A 111 -1.74 -8.12 -9.79
CA ASN A 111 -0.53 -7.56 -10.32
C ASN A 111 0.33 -6.85 -9.26
N ILE A 112 -0.27 -6.28 -8.20
CA ILE A 112 0.51 -5.71 -7.09
C ILE A 112 1.45 -6.75 -6.47
N PHE A 113 1.03 -7.99 -6.24
CA PHE A 113 1.91 -8.99 -5.65
C PHE A 113 3.05 -9.45 -6.56
N THR A 114 2.86 -9.37 -7.87
CA THR A 114 3.90 -9.64 -8.86
C THR A 114 4.79 -8.42 -9.13
N ASP A 115 4.27 -7.21 -8.95
CA ASP A 115 4.93 -5.93 -9.24
C ASP A 115 5.47 -5.20 -7.99
N LEU A 116 5.19 -5.70 -6.78
CA LEU A 116 5.84 -5.24 -5.55
C LEU A 116 7.31 -5.59 -5.64
N ASP A 117 8.07 -4.69 -6.25
CA ASP A 117 9.52 -4.69 -6.12
C ASP A 117 9.84 -4.26 -4.69
N TYR A 118 9.93 -5.27 -3.82
CA TYR A 118 10.31 -5.14 -2.41
C TYR A 118 11.76 -4.67 -2.25
N LYS A 119 12.54 -4.56 -3.33
CA LYS A 119 13.87 -3.96 -3.27
C LYS A 119 13.77 -2.48 -2.96
N GLN A 120 14.72 -2.04 -2.15
CA GLN A 120 14.89 -0.65 -1.81
C GLN A 120 15.85 0.03 -2.79
N THR A 121 15.53 1.27 -3.15
CA THR A 121 16.38 2.16 -3.93
C THR A 121 16.58 3.48 -3.18
N GLY A 122 17.70 4.16 -3.40
CA GLY A 122 18.01 5.42 -2.74
C GLY A 122 17.03 6.52 -3.14
N PHE A 123 16.59 7.33 -2.17
CA PHE A 123 15.66 8.43 -2.41
C PHE A 123 15.94 9.62 -1.50
N GLY A 124 15.79 10.82 -2.07
CA GLY A 124 15.99 12.09 -1.37
C GLY A 124 17.46 12.45 -1.18
N ASN A 125 17.72 13.36 -0.23
CA ASN A 125 19.03 13.96 0.00
C ASN A 125 19.73 13.46 1.29
N VAL A 126 19.10 12.52 2.01
CA VAL A 126 19.66 11.91 3.22
C VAL A 126 20.37 10.60 2.87
N SER A 127 21.63 10.47 3.28
CA SER A 127 22.39 9.24 3.08
C SER A 127 21.72 8.06 3.77
N GLY A 128 21.52 6.96 3.04
CA GLY A 128 20.86 5.77 3.57
C GLY A 128 19.34 5.80 3.50
N SER A 129 18.71 6.92 3.11
CA SER A 129 17.27 6.96 2.84
C SER A 129 16.94 6.09 1.63
N MET A 130 16.09 5.09 1.83
CA MET A 130 15.64 4.19 0.78
C MET A 130 14.14 3.96 0.79
N VAL A 131 13.58 3.78 -0.40
CA VAL A 131 12.15 3.57 -0.65
C VAL A 131 11.93 2.37 -1.56
N ALA A 132 10.72 1.84 -1.62
CA ALA A 132 10.39 0.73 -2.52
C ALA A 132 10.60 1.14 -3.98
N THR A 133 11.37 0.35 -4.72
CA THR A 133 11.77 0.63 -6.11
C THR A 133 10.54 0.83 -7.01
N GLY A 134 9.51 0.02 -6.84
CA GLY A 134 8.28 0.12 -7.64
C GLY A 134 7.58 1.48 -7.48
N PHE A 135 7.43 1.96 -6.24
CA PHE A 135 6.79 3.26 -5.98
C PHE A 135 7.63 4.42 -6.49
N PHE A 136 8.96 4.35 -6.31
CA PHE A 136 9.85 5.39 -6.81
C PHE A 136 9.84 5.46 -8.34
N THR A 137 9.88 4.30 -9.01
CA THR A 137 9.84 4.25 -10.48
C THR A 137 8.53 4.84 -11.01
N ALA A 138 7.40 4.51 -10.39
CA ALA A 138 6.12 5.10 -10.76
C ALA A 138 6.12 6.63 -10.60
N TRP A 139 6.61 7.13 -9.45
CA TRP A 139 6.73 8.58 -9.22
C TRP A 139 7.67 9.25 -10.22
N GLU A 140 8.86 8.70 -10.44
CA GLU A 140 9.88 9.25 -11.33
C GLU A 140 9.34 9.43 -12.76
N THR A 141 8.62 8.43 -13.30
CA THR A 141 8.01 8.53 -14.62
C THR A 141 6.94 9.64 -14.69
N MET A 142 6.23 9.91 -13.59
CA MET A 142 5.15 10.90 -13.52
C MET A 142 5.60 12.31 -13.18
N GLN A 143 6.79 12.48 -12.60
CA GLN A 143 7.23 13.73 -11.99
C GLN A 143 7.08 14.94 -12.92
N THR A 144 7.56 14.84 -14.16
CA THR A 144 7.52 15.96 -15.12
C THR A 144 6.08 16.40 -15.40
N GLU A 145 5.17 15.45 -15.55
CA GLU A 145 3.78 15.74 -15.86
C GLU A 145 3.02 16.28 -14.65
N VAL A 146 3.31 15.78 -13.45
CA VAL A 146 2.78 16.32 -12.19
C VAL A 146 3.24 17.77 -11.98
N GLU A 147 4.52 18.06 -12.18
CA GLU A 147 5.05 19.44 -12.09
C GLU A 147 4.37 20.35 -13.11
N ARG A 148 4.19 19.88 -14.36
CA ARG A 148 3.46 20.61 -15.39
C ARG A 148 2.02 20.92 -14.94
N MET A 149 1.32 19.94 -14.37
CA MET A 149 -0.04 20.13 -13.86
C MET A 149 -0.09 21.11 -12.69
N VAL A 150 0.80 20.99 -11.70
CA VAL A 150 0.85 21.87 -10.52
C VAL A 150 1.08 23.34 -10.92
N PHE A 151 2.10 23.61 -11.74
CA PHE A 151 2.51 24.99 -12.04
C PHE A 151 1.78 25.62 -13.23
N GLN A 152 1.45 24.84 -14.27
CA GLN A 152 0.82 25.40 -15.47
C GLN A 152 -0.70 25.33 -15.45
N GLN A 153 -1.28 24.33 -14.79
CA GLN A 153 -2.74 24.12 -14.78
C GLN A 153 -3.35 24.51 -13.43
N GLY A 154 -2.74 24.07 -12.33
CA GLY A 154 -3.17 24.36 -10.95
C GLY A 154 -2.94 25.81 -10.51
N GLY A 155 -2.25 26.61 -11.32
CA GLY A 155 -2.03 28.03 -11.07
C GLY A 155 -1.09 28.34 -9.90
N CYS A 156 -0.34 27.35 -9.39
CA CYS A 156 0.74 27.64 -8.47
C CYS A 156 1.83 28.42 -9.21
N VAL A 157 2.24 29.57 -8.67
CA VAL A 157 3.36 30.35 -9.20
C VAL A 157 4.60 30.04 -8.39
N GLN A 158 5.71 29.75 -9.08
CA GLN A 158 6.96 29.48 -8.41
C GLN A 158 7.41 30.69 -7.59
N ASN A 159 7.77 30.47 -6.33
CA ASN A 159 8.12 31.49 -5.33
C ASN A 159 6.94 32.29 -4.76
N GLU A 160 5.70 31.94 -5.11
CA GLU A 160 4.51 32.43 -4.41
C GLU A 160 3.93 31.30 -3.54
N HIS A 161 3.29 31.68 -2.43
CA HIS A 161 2.66 30.72 -1.54
C HIS A 161 1.51 30.01 -2.26
N CYS A 162 1.60 28.68 -2.38
CA CYS A 162 0.55 27.85 -2.95
C CYS A 162 0.19 26.72 -1.99
N ASN A 163 -1.06 26.66 -1.54
CA ASN A 163 -1.54 25.55 -0.71
C ASN A 163 -1.93 24.37 -1.59
N LEU A 164 -1.31 23.22 -1.34
CA LEU A 164 -1.51 21.99 -2.11
C LEU A 164 -1.75 20.81 -1.16
N THR A 165 -2.91 20.18 -1.27
CA THR A 165 -3.20 18.90 -0.63
C THR A 165 -2.88 17.78 -1.60
N VAL A 166 -2.05 16.82 -1.19
CA VAL A 166 -1.74 15.63 -1.97
C VAL A 166 -2.40 14.43 -1.30
N THR A 167 -3.16 13.65 -2.05
CA THR A 167 -3.91 12.51 -1.52
C THR A 167 -3.88 11.31 -2.45
N GLY A 168 -4.12 10.15 -1.87
CA GLY A 168 -4.23 8.90 -2.61
C GLY A 168 -4.61 7.73 -1.72
N HIS A 169 -5.28 6.77 -2.33
CA HIS A 169 -5.62 5.50 -1.71
C HIS A 169 -4.68 4.39 -2.17
N SER A 170 -4.29 3.50 -1.27
CA SER A 170 -3.46 2.33 -1.57
C SER A 170 -2.10 2.69 -2.21
N LEU A 171 -1.77 2.08 -3.36
CA LEU A 171 -0.62 2.45 -4.20
C LEU A 171 -0.57 3.96 -4.48
N GLY A 172 -1.73 4.61 -4.70
CA GLY A 172 -1.80 6.05 -4.89
C GLY A 172 -1.32 6.83 -3.67
N GLY A 173 -1.54 6.30 -2.46
CA GLY A 173 -1.02 6.90 -1.22
C GLY A 173 0.51 6.80 -1.11
N ALA A 174 1.11 5.70 -1.56
CA ALA A 174 2.56 5.57 -1.59
C ALA A 174 3.21 6.56 -2.57
N ILE A 175 2.60 6.72 -3.75
CA ILE A 175 3.05 7.68 -4.76
C ILE A 175 2.83 9.12 -4.28
N ALA A 176 1.67 9.42 -3.67
CA ALA A 176 1.39 10.71 -3.03
C ALA A 176 2.45 11.08 -2.00
N THR A 177 2.92 10.12 -1.21
CA THR A 177 4.01 10.30 -0.25
C THR A 177 5.29 10.74 -0.97
N LEU A 178 5.81 9.95 -1.92
CA LEU A 178 7.05 10.30 -2.64
C LEU A 178 6.95 11.62 -3.42
N ALA A 179 5.79 11.87 -4.05
CA ALA A 179 5.49 13.09 -4.76
C ALA A 179 5.56 14.32 -3.85
N SER A 180 4.91 14.25 -2.68
CA SER A 180 4.84 15.36 -1.72
C SER A 180 6.23 15.77 -1.22
N TRP A 181 7.06 14.79 -0.84
CA TRP A 181 8.42 15.07 -0.39
C TRP A 181 9.26 15.71 -1.49
N SER A 182 9.18 15.18 -2.71
CA SER A 182 9.92 15.70 -3.87
C SER A 182 9.50 17.14 -4.19
N LEU A 183 8.19 17.40 -4.27
CA LEU A 183 7.64 18.71 -4.58
C LEU A 183 7.97 19.74 -3.50
N GLN A 184 7.81 19.39 -2.21
CA GLN A 184 8.13 20.30 -1.10
C GLN A 184 9.61 20.67 -1.06
N THR A 185 10.48 19.71 -1.39
CA THR A 185 11.94 19.89 -1.39
C THR A 185 12.41 20.73 -2.58
N ILE A 186 11.87 20.47 -3.78
CA ILE A 186 12.24 21.19 -5.00
C ILE A 186 11.61 22.59 -5.03
N TYR A 187 10.40 22.74 -4.48
CA TYR A 187 9.60 23.96 -4.52
C TYR A 187 9.16 24.39 -3.11
N PRO A 188 10.04 25.03 -2.31
CA PRO A 188 9.74 25.40 -0.92
C PRO A 188 8.59 26.39 -0.73
N SER A 189 8.10 27.03 -1.80
CA SER A 189 6.94 27.93 -1.75
C SER A 189 5.60 27.19 -1.77
N LEU A 190 5.60 25.89 -2.10
CA LEU A 190 4.45 25.03 -1.90
C LEU A 190 4.27 24.80 -0.40
N ASN A 191 3.05 24.94 0.09
CA ASN A 191 2.63 24.55 1.42
C ASN A 191 1.83 23.25 1.27
N ILE A 192 2.49 22.11 1.43
CA ILE A 192 1.93 20.80 1.12
C ILE A 192 1.31 20.16 2.38
N SER A 193 0.06 19.70 2.28
CA SER A 193 -0.54 18.74 3.21
C SER A 193 -0.73 17.39 2.53
N VAL A 194 -0.64 16.32 3.29
CA VAL A 194 -0.65 14.95 2.78
C VAL A 194 -1.66 14.12 3.57
N GLN A 195 -2.67 13.58 2.88
CA GLN A 195 -3.62 12.64 3.47
C GLN A 195 -3.68 11.38 2.61
N THR A 196 -3.36 10.24 3.19
CA THR A 196 -3.38 8.97 2.46
C THR A 196 -4.25 7.94 3.16
N PHE A 197 -4.80 7.00 2.39
CA PHE A 197 -5.76 6.01 2.89
C PHE A 197 -5.30 4.61 2.51
N GLY A 198 -5.11 3.71 3.49
CA GLY A 198 -4.64 2.35 3.23
C GLY A 198 -3.27 2.30 2.54
N SER A 199 -2.45 3.35 2.69
CA SER A 199 -1.15 3.42 2.04
C SER A 199 -0.18 2.40 2.65
N PRO A 200 0.56 1.64 1.81
CA PRO A 200 1.60 0.73 2.29
C PRO A 200 2.80 1.49 2.86
N MET A 201 3.65 0.79 3.62
CA MET A 201 4.95 1.32 4.05
C MET A 201 5.82 1.66 2.85
N VAL A 202 6.40 2.87 2.82
CA VAL A 202 7.04 3.43 1.61
C VAL A 202 8.55 3.26 1.61
N GLY A 203 9.19 3.35 2.78
CA GLY A 203 10.65 3.33 2.88
C GLY A 203 11.17 2.89 4.24
N ASN A 204 12.50 2.93 4.38
CA ASN A 204 13.19 2.57 5.61
C ASN A 204 13.12 3.69 6.67
N LEU A 205 13.76 3.46 7.82
CA LEU A 205 13.74 4.40 8.93
C LEU A 205 14.37 5.75 8.57
N GLU A 206 15.49 5.74 7.83
CA GLU A 206 16.14 6.96 7.35
C GLU A 206 15.23 7.79 6.43
N PHE A 207 14.43 7.13 5.59
CA PHE A 207 13.40 7.81 4.80
C PHE A 207 12.31 8.41 5.68
N VAL A 208 11.85 7.69 6.71
CA VAL A 208 10.82 8.20 7.63
C VAL A 208 11.34 9.39 8.45
N ASP A 209 12.58 9.35 8.93
CA ASP A 209 13.20 10.50 9.61
C ASP A 209 13.29 11.72 8.69
N MET A 210 13.70 11.51 7.43
CA MET A 210 13.73 12.55 6.40
C MET A 210 12.33 13.10 6.08
N TRP A 211 11.31 12.24 6.05
CA TRP A 211 9.91 12.64 5.88
C TRP A 211 9.42 13.50 7.03
N ASN A 212 9.63 13.04 8.26
CA ASN A 212 9.16 13.69 9.48
C ASN A 212 9.80 15.07 9.69
N ALA A 213 11.02 15.27 9.20
CA ALA A 213 11.67 16.58 9.20
C ALA A 213 10.97 17.60 8.28
N VAL A 214 10.29 17.14 7.23
CA VAL A 214 9.57 17.99 6.26
C VAL A 214 8.09 18.12 6.63
N PHE A 215 7.43 17.03 7.04
CA PHE A 215 6.01 16.98 7.34
C PHE A 215 5.70 16.52 8.78
N PRO A 216 6.10 17.29 9.80
CA PRO A 216 5.92 16.87 11.20
C PRO A 216 4.44 16.86 11.64
N VAL A 217 3.57 17.64 10.99
CA VAL A 217 2.14 17.79 11.35
C VAL A 217 1.19 17.81 10.16
N GLN A 218 1.72 18.02 8.95
CA GLN A 218 0.93 18.19 7.71
C GLN A 218 0.65 16.85 7.02
N SER A 219 1.07 15.73 7.60
CA SER A 219 0.86 14.39 7.05
C SER A 219 -0.08 13.60 7.96
N ARG A 220 -1.03 12.88 7.36
CA ARG A 220 -1.85 11.86 8.04
C ARG A 220 -2.01 10.64 7.14
N ARG A 221 -1.84 9.46 7.73
CA ARG A 221 -2.06 8.18 7.06
C ARG A 221 -3.20 7.44 7.75
N PHE A 222 -4.36 7.41 7.11
CA PHE A 222 -5.53 6.72 7.62
C PHE A 222 -5.44 5.22 7.35
N VAL A 223 -5.67 4.42 8.39
CA VAL A 223 -5.64 2.96 8.34
C VAL A 223 -6.91 2.42 8.98
N TYR A 224 -7.58 1.50 8.28
CA TYR A 224 -8.85 0.94 8.72
C TYR A 224 -8.74 -0.51 9.16
N TYR A 225 -9.06 -0.75 10.43
CA TYR A 225 -9.34 -2.04 11.03
C TYR A 225 -8.26 -3.11 10.75
N GLN A 226 -8.52 -4.04 9.84
CA GLN A 226 -7.62 -5.15 9.46
C GLN A 226 -7.21 -5.04 7.99
N ASP A 227 -7.13 -3.82 7.45
CA ASP A 227 -6.54 -3.59 6.14
C ASP A 227 -5.09 -4.11 6.13
N GLY A 228 -4.78 -5.13 5.33
CA GLY A 228 -3.46 -5.73 5.29
C GLY A 228 -2.42 -5.00 4.43
N ILE A 229 -2.82 -3.97 3.68
CA ILE A 229 -1.90 -3.23 2.78
C ILE A 229 -0.95 -2.29 3.53
N PRO A 230 -1.40 -1.55 4.56
CA PRO A 230 -0.51 -0.80 5.44
C PRO A 230 0.64 -1.61 6.04
N THR A 231 0.44 -2.91 6.32
CA THR A 231 1.45 -3.79 6.93
C THR A 231 2.25 -4.57 5.90
N LEU A 232 2.17 -4.19 4.62
CA LEU A 232 2.36 -5.18 3.57
C LEU A 232 3.77 -5.82 3.57
N TYR A 233 4.77 -4.97 3.75
CA TYR A 233 6.17 -5.38 3.76
C TYR A 233 6.63 -5.92 5.11
N GLY A 234 6.09 -5.37 6.21
CA GLY A 234 6.49 -5.72 7.57
C GLY A 234 6.18 -7.16 7.94
N ALA A 235 5.10 -7.68 7.38
CA ALA A 235 4.62 -9.00 7.72
C ALA A 235 5.15 -10.12 6.84
N ILE A 236 5.70 -9.78 5.66
CA ILE A 236 6.52 -10.71 4.91
C ILE A 236 7.88 -10.72 5.60
N LYS A 237 8.02 -11.53 6.65
CA LYS A 237 9.20 -11.56 7.52
C LYS A 237 10.54 -11.62 6.77
N ARG A 238 10.62 -12.37 5.66
CA ARG A 238 11.83 -12.43 4.80
C ARG A 238 12.17 -11.10 4.12
N ILE A 239 11.15 -10.30 3.77
CA ILE A 239 11.32 -8.95 3.24
C ILE A 239 11.72 -8.03 4.39
N GLN A 240 10.99 -8.03 5.50
CA GLN A 240 11.29 -7.15 6.64
C GLN A 240 12.70 -7.36 7.22
N ASP A 241 13.15 -8.61 7.31
CA ASP A 241 14.49 -8.97 7.79
C ASP A 241 15.61 -8.47 6.84
N LYS A 242 15.30 -8.28 5.55
CA LYS A 242 16.29 -7.92 4.51
C LYS A 242 16.19 -6.46 4.05
N TYR A 243 14.99 -5.90 4.09
CA TYR A 243 14.58 -4.58 3.63
C TYR A 243 13.49 -4.07 4.59
N PRO A 244 13.88 -3.53 5.75
CA PRO A 244 12.89 -3.07 6.72
C PRO A 244 12.16 -1.85 6.16
N TYR A 245 10.83 -1.93 6.14
CA TYR A 245 9.96 -0.83 5.74
C TYR A 245 9.15 -0.31 6.92
N TYR A 246 8.82 0.97 6.87
CA TYR A 246 8.08 1.71 7.88
C TYR A 246 7.04 2.62 7.22
N GLY A 247 5.92 2.82 7.90
CA GLY A 247 4.97 3.86 7.56
C GLY A 247 5.52 5.21 7.99
N VAL A 248 5.21 6.26 7.23
CA VAL A 248 5.45 7.65 7.66
C VAL A 248 4.54 8.00 8.85
N ASN A 249 4.92 9.02 9.63
CA ASN A 249 4.25 9.39 10.89
C ASN A 249 2.77 9.77 10.72
N ASN A 250 2.07 9.82 11.87
CA ASN A 250 0.68 10.23 12.03
C ASN A 250 -0.30 9.23 11.39
N GLU A 251 -0.16 7.96 11.77
CA GLU A 251 -1.17 6.94 11.50
C GLU A 251 -2.44 7.28 12.29
N VAL A 252 -3.55 7.47 11.58
CA VAL A 252 -4.89 7.56 12.17
C VAL A 252 -5.54 6.19 12.02
N TYR A 253 -5.46 5.38 13.06
CA TYR A 253 -5.94 4.00 13.07
C TYR A 253 -7.38 3.91 13.57
N ILE A 254 -8.25 3.41 12.71
CA ILE A 254 -9.68 3.21 13.02
C ILE A 254 -9.87 1.74 13.38
N SER A 255 -9.94 1.45 14.68
CA SER A 255 -9.89 0.08 15.21
C SER A 255 -11.24 -0.65 15.24
N THR A 256 -12.27 -0.06 14.64
CA THR A 256 -13.64 -0.58 14.70
C THR A 256 -14.29 -0.63 13.32
N THR A 257 -15.11 -1.65 13.11
CA THR A 257 -15.98 -1.75 11.93
C THR A 257 -17.31 -1.03 12.11
N GLU A 258 -17.51 -0.34 13.23
CA GLU A 258 -18.66 0.55 13.40
C GLU A 258 -18.68 1.54 12.25
N GLN A 259 -19.75 1.48 11.45
CA GLN A 259 -19.87 2.33 10.29
C GLN A 259 -19.89 3.79 10.73
N MET A 260 -19.19 4.64 9.97
CA MET A 260 -19.51 6.07 9.97
C MET A 260 -20.97 6.21 9.56
N THR A 261 -21.84 6.44 10.54
CA THR A 261 -23.25 6.75 10.27
C THR A 261 -23.33 8.16 9.67
N SER A 262 -24.42 8.46 8.96
CA SER A 262 -24.69 9.81 8.44
C SER A 262 -24.79 10.89 9.54
N THR A 263 -24.84 10.48 10.81
CA THR A 263 -24.83 11.35 11.99
C THR A 263 -23.41 11.42 12.58
N TYR A 264 -22.70 12.48 12.20
CA TYR A 264 -21.50 13.07 12.82
C TYR A 264 -21.07 12.44 14.16
N ASN A 265 -20.27 11.38 14.10
CA ASN A 265 -19.35 11.05 15.17
C ASN A 265 -18.13 10.37 14.51
N PRO A 266 -16.91 10.91 14.67
CA PRO A 266 -15.73 10.22 14.16
C PRO A 266 -15.66 8.84 14.80
N PRO A 267 -15.35 7.79 14.03
CA PRO A 267 -15.22 6.46 14.59
C PRO A 267 -14.12 6.48 15.64
N PRO A 268 -14.22 5.69 16.72
CA PRO A 268 -13.12 5.49 17.64
C PRO A 268 -11.80 5.25 16.88
N PHE A 269 -10.81 6.08 17.17
CA PHE A 269 -9.51 6.05 16.51
C PHE A 269 -8.37 6.23 17.51
N THR A 270 -7.21 5.73 17.13
CA THR A 270 -5.94 5.92 17.82
C THR A 270 -4.99 6.64 16.86
N GLU A 271 -4.29 7.66 17.33
CA GLU A 271 -3.20 8.28 16.58
C GLU A 271 -1.86 7.67 17.01
N CYS A 272 -1.08 7.22 16.04
CA CYS A 272 0.25 6.69 16.28
C CYS A 272 1.32 7.36 15.43
N ASP A 273 2.49 7.51 16.03
CA ASP A 273 3.77 7.74 15.37
C ASP A 273 4.69 6.52 15.58
N LEU A 274 5.97 6.65 15.23
CA LEU A 274 6.94 5.56 15.41
C LEU A 274 7.14 5.14 16.88
N SER A 275 6.85 6.00 17.86
CA SER A 275 7.08 5.74 19.28
C SER A 275 5.98 4.88 19.92
N ASN A 276 4.78 4.87 19.34
CA ASN A 276 3.62 4.13 19.84
C ASN A 276 2.92 3.32 18.73
N ILE A 277 3.62 2.98 17.65
CA ILE A 277 3.02 2.24 16.51
C ILE A 277 2.42 0.89 16.93
N GLU A 278 2.91 0.29 18.02
CA GLU A 278 2.38 -0.92 18.63
C GLU A 278 0.95 -0.77 19.18
N ASP A 279 0.45 0.46 19.35
CA ASP A 279 -0.94 0.73 19.77
C ASP A 279 -1.92 0.84 18.59
N CYS A 280 -1.41 0.87 17.36
CA CYS A 280 -2.21 0.99 16.14
C CYS A 280 -2.09 -0.24 15.25
N GLN A 281 -1.89 -0.08 13.93
CA GLN A 281 -1.93 -1.18 12.97
C GLN A 281 -0.86 -2.25 13.25
N ALA A 282 0.28 -1.91 13.86
CA ALA A 282 1.29 -2.93 14.22
C ALA A 282 0.81 -3.89 15.33
N SER A 283 -0.25 -3.54 16.07
CA SER A 283 -0.91 -4.45 17.02
C SER A 283 -1.76 -5.53 16.33
N VAL A 284 -2.15 -5.30 15.08
CA VAL A 284 -3.00 -6.22 14.32
C VAL A 284 -2.16 -7.42 13.93
N PRO A 285 -2.52 -8.64 14.34
CA PRO A 285 -1.71 -9.82 14.03
C PRO A 285 -1.53 -9.98 12.53
N ASP A 286 -0.33 -10.39 12.14
CA ASP A 286 0.01 -10.63 10.75
C ASP A 286 -0.79 -11.84 10.20
N TYR A 287 -1.89 -11.56 9.48
CA TYR A 287 -2.78 -12.57 8.85
C TYR A 287 -2.35 -13.01 7.43
N TRP A 288 -1.04 -13.17 7.22
CA TRP A 288 -0.40 -13.25 5.90
C TRP A 288 -0.48 -14.59 5.20
N TYR A 289 -1.02 -15.59 5.90
CA TYR A 289 -1.06 -16.96 5.42
C TYR A 289 -2.03 -17.19 4.25
N ASP A 290 -2.79 -16.16 3.83
CA ASP A 290 -3.76 -16.23 2.72
C ASP A 290 -3.53 -15.16 1.61
N LEU A 291 -2.27 -14.92 1.21
CA LEU A 291 -1.96 -14.30 -0.10
C LEU A 291 -2.57 -15.08 -1.29
N ILE A 292 -3.10 -16.27 -1.02
CA ILE A 292 -3.81 -17.17 -1.93
C ILE A 292 -5.20 -16.62 -2.29
N GLN A 293 -5.80 -15.76 -1.46
CA GLN A 293 -7.12 -15.16 -1.69
C GLN A 293 -7.07 -13.64 -1.52
N SER A 294 -6.76 -12.94 -2.60
CA SER A 294 -6.73 -11.47 -2.68
C SER A 294 -7.99 -10.83 -2.07
N GLU A 295 -9.16 -11.47 -2.19
CA GLU A 295 -10.41 -10.93 -1.62
C GLU A 295 -10.37 -10.67 -0.12
N CYS A 296 -9.68 -11.50 0.68
CA CYS A 296 -9.63 -11.34 2.14
C CYS A 296 -8.70 -10.19 2.55
N LEU A 297 -7.51 -10.13 1.95
CA LEU A 297 -6.55 -9.06 2.19
C LEU A 297 -7.13 -7.69 1.84
N PHE A 298 -7.84 -7.62 0.71
CA PHE A 298 -8.41 -6.36 0.21
C PHE A 298 -9.78 -6.04 0.79
N TYR A 299 -10.34 -6.88 1.66
CA TYR A 299 -11.70 -6.67 2.15
C TYR A 299 -11.83 -5.34 2.88
N TYR A 300 -11.04 -5.15 3.95
CA TYR A 300 -11.00 -3.90 4.71
C TYR A 300 -10.29 -2.79 3.95
N HIS A 301 -9.31 -3.14 3.12
CA HIS A 301 -8.60 -2.18 2.27
C HIS A 301 -9.54 -1.36 1.37
N ARG A 302 -10.62 -1.96 0.89
CA ARG A 302 -11.59 -1.28 0.01
C ARG A 302 -12.63 -0.46 0.76
N GLN A 303 -12.56 -0.43 2.08
CA GLN A 303 -13.59 0.13 2.95
C GLN A 303 -13.00 1.18 3.85
N TYR A 304 -13.29 2.45 3.57
CA TYR A 304 -12.90 3.55 4.44
C TYR A 304 -14.09 4.47 4.60
N PHE A 305 -14.34 4.92 5.83
CA PHE A 305 -15.39 5.89 6.17
C PHE A 305 -16.81 5.46 5.74
N GLY A 306 -17.07 4.14 5.75
CA GLY A 306 -18.33 3.56 5.29
C GLY A 306 -18.51 3.55 3.76
N LEU A 307 -17.54 4.05 3.01
CA LEU A 307 -17.50 3.98 1.55
C LEU A 307 -16.81 2.70 1.10
N TYR A 308 -17.27 2.15 -0.04
CA TYR A 308 -16.70 0.95 -0.64
C TYR A 308 -16.27 1.24 -2.08
N THR A 309 -14.97 1.06 -2.38
CA THR A 309 -14.41 1.43 -3.69
C THR A 309 -15.12 0.77 -4.87
N LYS A 310 -15.63 -0.46 -4.75
CA LYS A 310 -16.31 -1.15 -5.87
C LYS A 310 -17.73 -0.66 -6.14
N SER A 311 -18.40 0.00 -5.20
CA SER A 311 -19.77 0.50 -5.39
C SER A 311 -19.84 2.02 -5.48
N ILE A 312 -18.77 2.74 -5.15
CA ILE A 312 -18.77 4.20 -5.16
C ILE A 312 -19.16 4.76 -6.54
N CYS A 313 -18.77 4.11 -7.64
CA CYS A 313 -19.04 4.58 -9.00
C CYS A 313 -20.51 4.48 -9.42
N THR A 314 -21.30 3.60 -8.82
CA THR A 314 -22.71 3.40 -9.19
C THR A 314 -23.67 4.26 -8.36
N GLY A 315 -23.14 5.08 -7.45
CA GLY A 315 -23.96 5.92 -6.57
C GLY A 315 -24.81 5.15 -5.58
N MET A 316 -24.50 3.88 -5.38
CA MET A 316 -25.09 3.10 -4.30
C MET A 316 -24.12 3.17 -3.13
N ALA A 317 -24.55 3.78 -2.02
CA ALA A 317 -23.96 3.52 -0.71
C ALA A 317 -24.34 2.10 -0.24
N THR A 318 -24.12 1.10 -1.09
CA THR A 318 -24.30 -0.29 -0.69
C THR A 318 -23.18 -0.61 0.30
N PRO A 319 -23.52 -1.06 1.51
CA PRO A 319 -22.51 -1.54 2.43
C PRO A 319 -21.72 -2.66 1.75
N ALA A 320 -20.44 -2.75 2.06
CA ALA A 320 -19.63 -3.86 1.57
C ALA A 320 -20.34 -5.18 1.88
N PRO A 321 -20.26 -6.17 0.97
CA PRO A 321 -20.83 -7.49 1.24
C PRO A 321 -20.22 -8.04 2.54
N PRO A 322 -20.93 -8.92 3.28
CA PRO A 322 -20.37 -9.52 4.48
C PRO A 322 -19.04 -10.21 4.16
N LEU A 323 -18.08 -10.14 5.09
CA LEU A 323 -16.78 -10.78 4.95
C LEU A 323 -16.99 -12.25 4.57
N PRO A 324 -16.38 -12.73 3.46
CA PRO A 324 -16.59 -14.10 3.03
C PRO A 324 -16.23 -15.08 4.15
N GLY A 325 -17.05 -16.12 4.33
CA GLY A 325 -16.86 -17.07 5.43
C GLY A 325 -15.49 -17.77 5.41
N TYR A 326 -14.87 -17.92 4.24
CA TYR A 326 -13.50 -18.46 4.14
C TYR A 326 -12.43 -17.48 4.63
N CYS A 327 -12.66 -16.17 4.53
CA CYS A 327 -11.80 -15.18 5.17
C CYS A 327 -11.89 -15.30 6.69
N GLN A 328 -13.08 -15.56 7.23
CA GLN A 328 -13.27 -15.80 8.68
C GLN A 328 -12.51 -17.05 9.19
N ILE A 329 -12.23 -18.02 8.31
CA ILE A 329 -11.52 -19.26 8.66
C ILE A 329 -9.99 -19.07 8.60
N GLY A 330 -9.49 -18.05 7.90
CA GLY A 330 -8.07 -17.66 7.86
C GLY A 330 -7.64 -16.63 8.91
N PHE A 331 -8.60 -15.95 9.56
CA PHE A 331 -8.31 -14.92 10.56
C PHE A 331 -7.93 -15.47 11.93
N LEU A 332 -8.19 -16.74 12.24
CA LEU A 332 -7.76 -17.37 13.49
C LEU A 332 -7.73 -18.89 13.31
N ASP A 333 -6.64 -19.43 12.77
CA ASP A 333 -6.18 -20.71 13.33
C ASP A 333 -4.66 -20.89 13.25
N PRO A 334 -3.90 -20.52 14.31
CA PRO A 334 -2.53 -21.02 14.48
C PRO A 334 -2.48 -22.56 14.51
N GLN A 335 -3.62 -23.27 14.47
CA GLN A 335 -3.69 -24.72 14.42
C GLN A 335 -3.79 -25.33 13.01
N HIS A 336 -3.48 -24.60 11.94
CA HIS A 336 -3.45 -25.14 10.58
C HIS A 336 -2.06 -25.14 9.94
N PRO A 337 -1.71 -26.16 9.11
CA PRO A 337 -0.43 -26.22 8.44
C PRO A 337 -0.35 -25.16 7.32
N THR A 338 0.78 -24.47 7.24
CA THR A 338 1.11 -23.47 6.20
C THR A 338 2.00 -24.09 5.13
N LEU A 339 1.90 -23.64 3.88
CA LEU A 339 2.72 -24.12 2.77
C LEU A 339 3.49 -22.95 2.13
N GLU A 340 4.82 -23.02 2.18
CA GLU A 340 5.73 -22.10 1.49
C GLU A 340 6.31 -22.79 0.25
N LEU A 341 6.48 -22.06 -0.86
CA LEU A 341 7.12 -22.53 -2.07
C LEU A 341 8.25 -21.57 -2.47
N GLU A 342 9.42 -22.11 -2.76
CA GLU A 342 10.62 -21.36 -3.14
C GLU A 342 11.14 -21.84 -4.49
N ILE A 343 11.21 -20.93 -5.46
CA ILE A 343 11.84 -21.21 -6.75
C ILE A 343 13.35 -21.19 -6.57
N THR A 344 14.00 -22.34 -6.78
CA THR A 344 15.44 -22.46 -6.59
C THR A 344 16.25 -22.23 -7.86
N SER A 345 15.67 -22.48 -9.04
CA SER A 345 16.36 -22.31 -10.32
C SER A 345 15.42 -22.39 -11.53
N HIS A 346 15.80 -21.69 -12.61
CA HIS A 346 15.25 -21.87 -13.96
C HIS A 346 16.32 -22.41 -14.91
N TRP A 347 15.94 -23.31 -15.83
CA TRP A 347 16.86 -23.87 -16.83
C TRP A 347 16.12 -24.33 -18.09
N MET A 348 16.86 -24.46 -19.19
CA MET A 348 16.34 -24.92 -20.48
C MET A 348 16.94 -26.26 -20.88
N ALA A 349 16.11 -27.18 -21.37
CA ALA A 349 16.56 -28.38 -22.07
C ALA A 349 15.55 -28.81 -23.13
N GLY A 350 16.05 -29.27 -24.28
CA GLY A 350 15.19 -29.78 -25.36
C GLY A 350 14.17 -28.78 -25.91
N GLY A 351 14.42 -27.47 -25.76
CA GLY A 351 13.51 -26.40 -26.20
C GLY A 351 12.39 -26.04 -25.21
N PHE A 352 12.41 -26.58 -23.99
CA PHE A 352 11.43 -26.29 -22.94
C PHE A 352 12.05 -25.59 -21.73
N ASN A 353 11.28 -24.73 -21.07
CA ASN A 353 11.66 -24.01 -19.85
C ASN A 353 11.22 -24.79 -18.62
N TYR A 354 12.16 -25.09 -17.73
CA TYR A 354 11.89 -25.80 -16.49
C TYR A 354 12.12 -24.90 -15.27
N THR A 355 11.25 -25.06 -14.28
CA THR A 355 11.34 -24.39 -12.99
C THR A 355 11.45 -25.45 -11.89
N ASN A 356 12.48 -25.34 -11.05
CA ASN A 356 12.62 -26.17 -9.86
C ASN A 356 12.10 -25.42 -8.64
N VAL A 357 11.27 -26.10 -7.85
CA VAL A 357 10.66 -25.53 -6.64
C VAL A 357 10.89 -26.45 -5.45
N VAL A 358 11.28 -25.85 -4.33
CA VAL A 358 11.31 -26.47 -3.01
C VAL A 358 10.11 -25.96 -2.24
N GLY A 359 9.28 -26.87 -1.74
CA GLY A 359 8.14 -26.55 -0.90
C GLY A 359 8.37 -26.96 0.55
N THR A 360 7.90 -26.15 1.49
CA THR A 360 7.94 -26.42 2.93
C THR A 360 6.55 -26.32 3.51
N ILE A 361 6.05 -27.40 4.10
CA ILE A 361 4.79 -27.39 4.86
C ILE A 361 5.14 -27.33 6.34
N THR A 362 4.71 -26.29 7.04
CA THR A 362 4.92 -26.15 8.49
C THR A 362 3.60 -26.39 9.21
N ASN A 363 3.54 -27.41 10.06
CA ASN A 363 2.37 -27.66 10.89
C ASN A 363 2.43 -26.85 12.19
N HIS A 364 1.64 -25.78 12.26
CA HIS A 364 1.56 -24.93 13.47
C HIS A 364 0.59 -25.47 14.53
N SER A 365 -0.17 -26.53 14.19
CA SER A 365 -1.14 -27.17 15.06
C SER A 365 -0.54 -27.90 16.26
N PRO A 366 -1.25 -27.92 17.42
CA PRO A 366 -0.90 -28.80 18.54
C PRO A 366 -1.14 -30.28 18.22
N VAL A 367 -1.82 -30.58 17.10
CA VAL A 367 -2.07 -31.96 16.64
C VAL A 367 -1.35 -32.26 15.33
N ALA A 368 -1.06 -33.54 15.08
CA ALA A 368 -0.41 -33.95 13.85
C ALA A 368 -1.39 -33.91 12.65
N VAL A 369 -0.90 -33.49 11.48
CA VAL A 369 -1.68 -33.50 10.24
C VAL A 369 -1.47 -34.83 9.52
N HIS A 370 -2.53 -35.59 9.36
CA HIS A 370 -2.49 -36.92 8.74
C HIS A 370 -2.93 -36.87 7.28
N ASN A 371 -2.04 -37.34 6.39
CA ASN A 371 -2.30 -37.55 4.97
C ASN A 371 -2.93 -36.32 4.25
N PRO A 372 -2.25 -35.15 4.32
CA PRO A 372 -2.78 -33.95 3.69
C PRO A 372 -2.82 -34.10 2.17
N VAL A 373 -3.85 -33.53 1.55
CA VAL A 373 -4.02 -33.52 0.10
C VAL A 373 -4.13 -32.09 -0.40
N PHE A 374 -3.35 -31.76 -1.41
CA PHE A 374 -3.32 -30.44 -2.02
C PHE A 374 -3.68 -30.53 -3.51
N THR A 375 -4.31 -29.50 -4.05
CA THR A 375 -4.46 -29.29 -5.49
C THR A 375 -3.72 -28.02 -5.88
N SER A 376 -3.35 -27.86 -7.15
CA SER A 376 -2.73 -26.63 -7.63
C SER A 376 -3.63 -25.89 -8.62
N THR A 377 -3.51 -24.56 -8.67
CA THR A 377 -4.15 -23.71 -9.69
C THR A 377 -3.11 -22.79 -10.34
N PRO A 378 -2.84 -22.90 -11.66
CA PRO A 378 -3.38 -23.90 -12.58
C PRO A 378 -2.98 -25.33 -12.18
N ASN A 379 -3.66 -26.33 -12.75
CA ASN A 379 -3.36 -27.74 -12.48
C ASN A 379 -1.96 -28.09 -13.04
N ILE A 380 -0.95 -28.15 -12.18
CA ILE A 380 0.45 -28.32 -12.58
C ILE A 380 0.73 -29.81 -12.73
N GLN A 381 1.24 -30.19 -13.89
CA GLN A 381 1.79 -31.53 -14.08
C GLN A 381 3.31 -31.52 -13.80
N PRO A 382 3.79 -32.19 -12.73
CA PRO A 382 5.22 -32.28 -12.44
C PRO A 382 5.94 -33.15 -13.47
N VAL A 383 7.13 -32.71 -13.84
CA VAL A 383 8.10 -33.45 -14.66
C VAL A 383 9.01 -34.29 -13.77
N SER A 384 9.33 -33.79 -12.58
CA SER A 384 10.11 -34.50 -11.56
C SER A 384 9.58 -34.14 -10.17
N MET A 385 9.80 -35.01 -9.19
CA MET A 385 9.38 -34.78 -7.82
C MET A 385 10.23 -35.52 -6.80
N TRP A 386 10.29 -34.97 -5.59
CA TRP A 386 10.91 -35.55 -4.43
C TRP A 386 9.99 -35.35 -3.23
N LYS A 387 9.74 -36.43 -2.48
CA LYS A 387 8.83 -36.46 -1.32
C LYS A 387 7.37 -36.05 -1.60
N LEU A 388 6.96 -36.07 -2.86
CA LEU A 388 5.56 -35.94 -3.28
C LEU A 388 5.10 -37.17 -4.06
N ALA A 389 3.80 -37.42 -4.04
CA ALA A 389 3.11 -38.44 -4.80
C ALA A 389 1.82 -37.84 -5.39
N PRO A 390 1.70 -37.67 -6.71
CA PRO A 390 0.49 -37.18 -7.35
C PRO A 390 -0.53 -38.32 -7.48
N SER A 391 -1.80 -37.95 -7.46
CA SER A 391 -2.92 -38.78 -7.89
C SER A 391 -3.87 -37.91 -8.71
N THR A 392 -4.58 -38.47 -9.68
CA THR A 392 -5.51 -37.68 -10.51
C THR A 392 -6.94 -38.06 -10.18
N VAL A 393 -7.78 -37.06 -9.88
CA VAL A 393 -9.21 -37.23 -9.66
C VAL A 393 -9.94 -36.22 -10.54
N ASN A 394 -10.81 -36.70 -11.43
CA ASN A 394 -11.57 -35.86 -12.38
C ASN A 394 -10.69 -34.88 -13.19
N GLY A 395 -9.49 -35.30 -13.57
CA GLY A 395 -8.54 -34.46 -14.31
C GLY A 395 -7.73 -33.48 -13.48
N ILE A 396 -7.98 -33.36 -12.16
CA ILE A 396 -7.22 -32.50 -11.25
C ILE A 396 -6.15 -33.33 -10.53
N ILE A 397 -4.94 -32.79 -10.44
CA ILE A 397 -3.81 -33.42 -9.75
C ILE A 397 -3.92 -33.11 -8.25
N HIS A 398 -4.10 -34.17 -7.49
CA HIS A 398 -4.07 -34.22 -6.04
C HIS A 398 -2.66 -34.60 -5.60
N TRP A 399 -1.93 -33.61 -5.11
CA TRP A 399 -0.62 -33.73 -4.51
C TRP A 399 -0.74 -34.31 -3.11
N ARG A 400 0.03 -35.36 -2.84
CA ARG A 400 0.16 -35.98 -1.53
C ARG A 400 1.62 -36.02 -1.15
N LEU A 401 1.89 -36.08 0.14
CA LEU A 401 3.23 -36.39 0.62
C LEU A 401 3.59 -37.83 0.24
N ALA A 402 4.81 -38.07 -0.20
CA ALA A 402 5.26 -39.43 -0.43
C ALA A 402 5.48 -40.11 0.93
N PRO A 403 4.94 -41.33 1.13
CA PRO A 403 5.17 -42.06 2.37
C PRO A 403 6.66 -42.42 2.50
N ASN A 404 7.21 -42.30 3.71
CA ASN A 404 8.35 -43.15 4.06
C ASN A 404 7.83 -44.59 4.07
N VAL A 405 8.58 -45.53 3.48
CA VAL A 405 8.13 -46.91 3.20
C VAL A 405 7.34 -47.51 4.38
N GLY A 406 6.03 -47.70 4.21
CA GLY A 406 5.14 -48.40 5.16
C GLY A 406 4.11 -47.54 5.92
N ASP A 407 4.25 -46.21 5.95
CA ASP A 407 3.40 -45.34 6.80
C ASP A 407 2.50 -44.38 6.00
N LYS A 408 1.34 -44.01 6.57
CA LYS A 408 0.59 -42.82 6.09
C LYS A 408 1.44 -41.58 6.39
N PRO A 409 1.62 -40.66 5.44
CA PRO A 409 2.42 -39.47 5.71
C PRO A 409 1.76 -38.61 6.79
N VAL A 410 2.55 -38.20 7.78
CA VAL A 410 2.14 -37.37 8.91
C VAL A 410 3.08 -36.18 9.01
N ILE A 411 2.53 -35.00 9.29
CA ILE A 411 3.31 -33.82 9.69
C ILE A 411 3.06 -33.62 11.20
N PRO A 412 4.01 -34.01 12.08
CA PRO A 412 3.90 -33.79 13.52
C PRO A 412 3.60 -32.33 13.88
N ALA A 413 3.01 -32.12 15.06
CA ALA A 413 2.81 -30.79 15.63
C ALA A 413 4.14 -30.01 15.72
N GLY A 414 4.14 -28.76 15.28
CA GLY A 414 5.32 -27.88 15.28
C GLY A 414 6.45 -28.28 14.32
N SER A 415 6.21 -29.21 13.39
CA SER A 415 7.25 -29.73 12.49
C SER A 415 7.08 -29.24 11.04
N GLN A 416 8.16 -29.41 10.26
CA GLN A 416 8.21 -29.05 8.86
C GLN A 416 8.37 -30.28 7.97
N TYR A 417 7.67 -30.28 6.83
CA TYR A 417 7.83 -31.25 5.76
C TYR A 417 8.32 -30.55 4.49
N ILE A 418 9.55 -30.86 4.09
CA ILE A 418 10.18 -30.29 2.89
C ILE A 418 10.03 -31.27 1.74
N PHE A 419 9.64 -30.75 0.58
CA PHE A 419 9.53 -31.47 -0.67
C PHE A 419 10.08 -30.65 -1.84
N ALA A 420 10.22 -31.27 -3.01
CA ALA A 420 10.59 -30.55 -4.22
C ALA A 420 9.90 -31.10 -5.47
N PHE A 421 9.71 -30.26 -6.48
CA PHE A 421 9.25 -30.69 -7.79
C PHE A 421 9.80 -29.80 -8.91
N THR A 422 9.78 -30.34 -10.13
CA THR A 422 10.09 -29.58 -11.35
C THR A 422 8.83 -29.54 -12.22
N ASN A 423 8.50 -28.38 -12.76
CA ASN A 423 7.45 -28.26 -13.78
C ASN A 423 7.96 -27.56 -15.05
N ASN A 424 7.26 -27.83 -16.16
CA ASN A 424 7.52 -27.21 -17.47
C ASN A 424 6.63 -25.96 -17.65
N ALA A 425 6.63 -25.08 -16.65
CA ALA A 425 5.86 -23.85 -16.70
C ALA A 425 6.61 -22.72 -16.00
N THR A 426 6.54 -21.53 -16.60
CA THR A 426 6.99 -20.26 -16.00
C THR A 426 5.82 -19.48 -15.39
N THR A 427 4.60 -20.01 -15.47
CA THR A 427 3.42 -19.40 -14.88
C THR A 427 3.40 -19.58 -13.37
N SER A 428 2.92 -18.56 -12.66
CA SER A 428 2.65 -18.63 -11.22
C SER A 428 1.57 -19.67 -10.92
N TYR A 429 1.65 -20.27 -9.75
CA TYR A 429 0.68 -21.26 -9.29
C TYR A 429 0.47 -21.21 -7.79
N THR A 430 -0.75 -21.55 -7.37
CA THR A 430 -1.14 -21.67 -5.97
C THR A 430 -1.42 -23.12 -5.63
N PHE A 431 -1.27 -23.50 -4.36
CA PHE A 431 -1.65 -24.81 -3.84
C PHE A 431 -2.75 -24.63 -2.80
N THR A 432 -3.82 -25.39 -2.90
CA THR A 432 -4.96 -25.39 -1.97
C THR A 432 -5.05 -26.74 -1.28
N ARG A 433 -5.09 -26.75 0.05
CA ARG A 433 -5.38 -27.98 0.80
C ARG A 433 -6.86 -28.31 0.64
N ILE A 434 -7.15 -29.53 0.20
CA ILE A 434 -8.52 -30.04 0.01
C ILE A 434 -8.89 -31.13 1.01
N LYS A 435 -7.92 -31.63 1.80
CA LYS A 435 -8.14 -32.64 2.83
C LYS A 435 -7.03 -32.65 3.87
#